data_AF-A0A9X2AB19-F1
#
_entry.id   AF-A0A9X2AB19-F1
#
_cell.length_a   1.000
_cell.length_b   1.000
_cell.length_c   1.000
_cell.angle_alpha   90.00
_cell.angle_beta   90.00
_cell.angle_gamma   90.00
#
_symmetry.space_group_name_H-M   'P 1'
#
loop_
_entity.id
_entity.type
_entity.pdbx_description
1 polymer ?
#
loop_
_entity_poly.entity_id
_entity_poly.type
_entity_poly.pdbx_seq_one_letter_code
_entity_poly.pdbx_strand_id
1 'polypeptide(L)'
;MHNEGWATYWHLRIMREIELTDAEGLDFAHTHSGVVLPSRTSVNPYLLGVKIWEDIEKRYDSPTEEEQKRFGRKKGQGRAKMFEVRETENDASFIRNYLTRELVEELDLYLYQKVGSEWRVVEKDWEKIRDKLSASRVNGGYPVILVKNGDYQLSGELYLHHAYEGMELDVKYTEKTLPYIYRLWGRPIHLETVVEGRAVLFTYDGKKMSRKFL
;
A
#
# COMPACT_ATOMS: atom_id res chain seq x y z
N MET A 1 -3.65 -0.28 -5.74
CA MET A 1 -3.10 -1.58 -6.18
C MET A 1 -4.17 -2.49 -6.80
N HIS A 2 -5.28 -2.69 -6.09
CA HIS A 2 -6.51 -3.33 -6.57
C HIS A 2 -7.07 -2.66 -7.83
N ASN A 3 -7.23 -1.33 -7.80
CA ASN A 3 -7.80 -0.56 -8.91
C ASN A 3 -6.88 -0.53 -10.14
N GLU A 4 -5.58 -0.35 -9.90
CA GLU A 4 -4.52 -0.36 -10.90
C GLU A 4 -4.45 -1.72 -11.58
N GLY A 5 -4.44 -2.80 -10.80
CA GLY A 5 -4.51 -4.16 -11.31
C GLY A 5 -5.78 -4.45 -12.11
N TRP A 6 -6.93 -3.96 -11.65
CA TRP A 6 -8.21 -4.13 -12.34
C TRP A 6 -8.20 -3.46 -13.71
N ALA A 7 -7.71 -2.21 -13.78
CA ALA A 7 -7.55 -1.49 -15.03
C ALA A 7 -6.57 -2.22 -15.97
N THR A 8 -5.43 -2.68 -15.46
CA THR A 8 -4.45 -3.44 -16.25
C THR A 8 -5.03 -4.74 -16.78
N TYR A 9 -5.78 -5.48 -15.95
CA TYR A 9 -6.45 -6.71 -16.34
C TYR A 9 -7.40 -6.50 -17.51
N TRP A 10 -8.32 -5.53 -17.40
CA TRP A 10 -9.29 -5.27 -18.48
C TRP A 10 -8.64 -4.69 -19.72
N HIS A 11 -7.63 -3.82 -19.56
CA HIS A 11 -6.90 -3.30 -20.69
C HIS A 11 -6.22 -4.43 -21.48
N LEU A 12 -5.55 -5.36 -20.80
CA LEU A 12 -4.99 -6.57 -21.43
C LEU A 12 -6.06 -7.42 -22.12
N ARG A 13 -7.20 -7.63 -21.46
CA ARG A 13 -8.26 -8.49 -21.96
C ARG A 13 -8.91 -7.93 -23.21
N ILE A 14 -9.27 -6.65 -23.19
CA ILE A 14 -9.87 -5.94 -24.33
C ILE A 14 -8.90 -5.93 -25.51
N MET A 15 -7.63 -5.60 -25.28
CA MET A 15 -6.62 -5.57 -26.35
C MET A 15 -6.35 -6.95 -26.97
N ARG A 16 -6.58 -8.04 -26.24
CA ARG A 16 -6.51 -9.41 -26.77
C ARG A 16 -7.76 -9.86 -27.54
N GLU A 17 -8.88 -9.17 -27.38
CA GLU A 17 -10.16 -9.52 -28.02
C GLU A 17 -10.46 -8.68 -29.27
N ILE A 18 -9.82 -7.52 -29.39
CA ILE A 18 -9.93 -6.68 -30.58
C ILE A 18 -8.99 -7.22 -31.66
N GLU A 19 -9.42 -7.14 -32.93
CA GLU A 19 -8.56 -7.40 -34.08
C GLU A 19 -7.56 -6.25 -34.24
N LEU A 20 -6.29 -6.52 -33.91
CA LEU A 20 -5.18 -5.59 -34.07
C LEU A 20 -4.32 -6.01 -35.26
N THR A 21 -3.76 -5.04 -35.98
CA THR A 21 -2.65 -5.29 -36.89
C THR A 21 -1.38 -5.67 -36.11
N ASP A 22 -0.43 -6.35 -36.76
CA ASP A 22 0.85 -6.72 -36.12
C ASP A 22 1.61 -5.51 -35.54
N ALA A 23 1.54 -4.36 -36.24
CA ALA A 23 2.15 -3.11 -35.79
C ALA A 23 1.50 -2.58 -34.51
N GLU A 24 0.17 -2.53 -34.45
CA GLU A 24 -0.58 -2.10 -33.26
C GLU A 24 -0.38 -3.06 -32.09
N GLY A 25 -0.32 -4.36 -32.37
CA GLY A 25 0.00 -5.38 -31.37
C GLY A 25 1.39 -5.18 -30.75
N LEU A 26 2.39 -4.85 -31.58
CA LEU A 26 3.75 -4.57 -31.12
C LEU A 26 3.82 -3.28 -30.29
N ASP A 27 3.18 -2.20 -30.75
CA ASP A 27 3.12 -0.93 -30.02
C ASP A 27 2.42 -1.09 -28.67
N PHE A 28 1.33 -1.87 -28.63
CA PHE A 28 0.66 -2.23 -27.38
C PHE A 28 1.59 -3.02 -26.46
N ALA A 29 2.25 -4.06 -26.96
CA ALA A 29 3.16 -4.88 -26.16
C ALA A 29 4.30 -4.04 -25.55
N HIS A 30 4.88 -3.14 -26.34
CA HIS A 30 5.90 -2.21 -25.88
C HIS A 30 5.37 -1.30 -24.76
N THR A 31 4.24 -0.63 -24.99
CA THR A 31 3.62 0.28 -24.01
C THR A 31 3.22 -0.45 -22.73
N HIS A 32 2.57 -1.61 -22.86
CA HIS A 32 2.13 -2.43 -21.74
C HIS A 32 3.31 -2.90 -20.89
N SER A 33 4.39 -3.38 -21.52
CA SER A 33 5.59 -3.85 -20.81
C SER A 33 6.22 -2.76 -19.94
N GLY A 34 6.16 -1.50 -20.38
CA GLY A 34 6.62 -0.35 -19.59
C GLY A 34 5.77 -0.09 -18.35
N VAL A 35 4.46 -0.32 -18.41
CA VAL A 35 3.54 -0.11 -17.27
C VAL A 35 3.69 -1.21 -16.22
N VAL A 36 3.84 -2.46 -16.63
CA VAL A 36 3.94 -3.61 -15.71
C VAL A 36 5.38 -3.98 -15.35
N LEU A 37 6.36 -3.15 -15.72
CA LEU A 37 7.76 -3.41 -15.45
C LEU A 37 8.03 -3.51 -13.94
N PRO A 38 8.65 -4.59 -13.44
CA PRO A 38 9.05 -4.67 -12.04
C PRO A 38 10.03 -3.55 -11.68
N SER A 39 9.81 -2.89 -10.53
CA SER A 39 10.78 -1.96 -9.98
C SER A 39 11.80 -2.70 -9.13
N ARG A 40 13.06 -2.21 -9.13
CA ARG A 40 14.16 -2.80 -8.34
C ARG A 40 14.06 -2.47 -6.85
N THR A 41 13.29 -1.44 -6.48
CA THR A 41 13.26 -0.87 -5.13
C THR A 41 11.85 -0.70 -4.59
N SER A 42 10.83 -1.04 -5.36
CA SER A 42 9.45 -0.90 -4.94
C SER A 42 8.59 -1.93 -5.64
N VAL A 43 7.45 -2.23 -5.03
CA VAL A 43 6.43 -3.06 -5.67
C VAL A 43 5.71 -2.22 -6.71
N ASN A 44 5.69 -2.67 -7.96
CA ASN A 44 4.84 -2.06 -8.99
C ASN A 44 3.37 -2.47 -8.74
N PRO A 45 2.47 -1.52 -8.43
CA PRO A 45 1.10 -1.84 -8.10
C PRO A 45 0.28 -2.40 -9.27
N TYR A 46 0.64 -2.05 -10.52
CA TYR A 46 -0.02 -2.57 -11.72
C TYR A 46 0.32 -4.04 -11.94
N LEU A 47 1.61 -4.40 -11.81
CA LEU A 47 2.08 -5.77 -11.95
C LEU A 47 1.51 -6.69 -10.86
N LEU A 48 1.65 -6.30 -9.59
CA LEU A 48 1.17 -7.14 -8.49
C LEU A 48 -0.36 -7.25 -8.52
N GLY A 49 -1.05 -6.15 -8.81
CA GLY A 49 -2.51 -6.13 -8.91
C GLY A 49 -3.03 -7.04 -10.02
N VAL A 50 -2.49 -6.97 -11.24
CA VAL A 50 -2.95 -7.82 -12.34
C VAL A 50 -2.71 -9.30 -12.06
N LYS A 51 -1.58 -9.65 -11.44
CA LYS A 51 -1.25 -11.02 -11.08
C LYS A 51 -2.21 -11.61 -10.04
N ILE A 52 -2.61 -10.82 -9.04
CA ILE A 52 -3.64 -11.24 -8.08
C ILE A 52 -4.99 -11.44 -8.79
N TRP A 53 -5.36 -10.57 -9.73
CA TRP A 53 -6.62 -10.72 -10.48
C TRP A 53 -6.64 -11.96 -11.38
N GLU A 54 -5.55 -12.21 -12.12
CA GLU A 54 -5.40 -13.42 -12.94
C GLU A 54 -5.48 -14.69 -12.08
N ASP A 55 -4.87 -14.67 -10.90
CA ASP A 55 -4.94 -15.77 -9.95
C ASP A 55 -6.35 -15.98 -9.38
N ILE A 56 -7.08 -14.92 -9.02
CA ILE A 56 -8.49 -15.00 -8.60
C ILE A 56 -9.34 -15.62 -9.70
N GLU A 57 -9.22 -15.14 -10.94
CA GLU A 57 -9.99 -15.69 -12.06
C GLU A 57 -9.70 -17.18 -12.22
N LYS A 58 -8.41 -17.55 -12.32
CA LYS A 58 -7.98 -18.93 -12.52
C LYS A 58 -8.46 -19.88 -11.42
N ARG A 59 -8.29 -19.50 -10.15
CA ARG A 59 -8.65 -20.34 -9.00
C ARG A 59 -10.15 -20.58 -8.88
N TYR A 60 -10.96 -19.57 -9.18
CA TYR A 60 -12.42 -19.69 -9.08
C TYR A 60 -13.07 -20.21 -10.36
N ASP A 61 -12.38 -20.14 -11.50
CA ASP A 61 -12.81 -20.78 -12.74
C ASP A 61 -12.54 -22.29 -12.72
N SER A 62 -11.38 -22.70 -12.18
CA SER A 62 -10.96 -24.10 -12.08
C SER A 62 -10.53 -24.49 -10.64
N PRO A 63 -11.45 -24.50 -9.66
CA PRO A 63 -11.14 -24.87 -8.28
C PRO A 63 -10.72 -26.35 -8.16
N THR A 64 -9.81 -26.62 -7.23
CA THR A 64 -9.36 -27.98 -6.93
C THR A 64 -10.48 -28.84 -6.33
N GLU A 65 -10.36 -30.18 -6.38
CA GLU A 65 -11.37 -31.06 -5.78
C GLU A 65 -11.53 -30.84 -4.27
N GLU A 66 -10.43 -30.53 -3.58
CA GLU A 66 -10.45 -30.22 -2.15
C GLU A 66 -11.26 -28.94 -1.89
N GLU A 67 -11.05 -27.88 -2.68
CA GLU A 67 -11.78 -26.63 -2.53
C GLU A 67 -13.26 -26.77 -2.86
N GLN A 68 -13.61 -27.62 -3.84
CA GLN A 68 -15.00 -27.95 -4.15
C GLN A 68 -15.68 -28.65 -2.97
N LYS A 69 -15.01 -29.62 -2.33
CA LYS A 69 -15.56 -30.36 -1.17
C LYS A 69 -15.63 -29.51 0.10
N ARG A 70 -14.59 -28.73 0.38
CA ARG A 70 -14.45 -27.97 1.63
C ARG A 70 -15.23 -26.66 1.63
N PHE A 71 -15.27 -25.97 0.50
CA PHE A 71 -15.85 -24.63 0.38
C PHE A 71 -17.04 -24.56 -0.57
N GLY A 72 -17.43 -25.67 -1.20
CA GLY A 72 -18.58 -25.71 -2.11
C GLY A 72 -18.38 -24.92 -3.41
N ARG A 73 -17.13 -24.62 -3.79
CA ARG A 73 -16.83 -23.84 -5.00
C ARG A 73 -17.30 -24.58 -6.25
N LYS A 74 -17.82 -23.84 -7.23
CA LYS A 74 -18.22 -24.39 -8.53
C LYS A 74 -17.25 -23.89 -9.61
N LYS A 75 -17.00 -24.72 -10.62
CA LYS A 75 -16.23 -24.33 -11.80
C LYS A 75 -16.95 -23.23 -12.58
N GLY A 76 -16.21 -22.44 -13.35
CA GLY A 76 -16.77 -21.37 -14.18
C GLY A 76 -17.15 -20.09 -13.41
N GLN A 77 -16.75 -19.95 -12.14
CA GLN A 77 -17.12 -18.82 -11.29
C GLN A 77 -16.04 -17.73 -11.19
N GLY A 78 -14.94 -17.84 -11.97
CA GLY A 78 -13.82 -16.90 -11.95
C GLY A 78 -14.27 -15.45 -12.12
N ARG A 79 -14.99 -15.18 -13.21
CA ARG A 79 -15.47 -13.83 -13.53
C ARG A 79 -16.41 -13.28 -12.46
N ALA A 80 -17.39 -14.07 -12.03
CA ALA A 80 -18.36 -13.64 -11.01
C ALA A 80 -17.63 -13.29 -9.70
N LYS A 81 -16.64 -14.09 -9.30
CA LYS A 81 -15.83 -13.81 -8.11
C LYS A 81 -15.03 -12.53 -8.27
N MET A 82 -14.44 -12.27 -9.43
CA MET A 82 -13.69 -11.04 -9.65
C MET A 82 -14.55 -9.78 -9.44
N PHE A 83 -15.80 -9.79 -9.93
CA PHE A 83 -16.72 -8.67 -9.72
C PHE A 83 -17.13 -8.51 -8.24
N GLU A 84 -17.38 -9.62 -7.54
CA GLU A 84 -17.66 -9.60 -6.09
C GLU A 84 -16.49 -8.99 -5.30
N VAL A 85 -15.25 -9.42 -5.58
CA VAL A 85 -14.03 -8.90 -4.96
C VAL A 85 -13.90 -7.40 -5.24
N ARG A 86 -14.15 -6.98 -6.48
CA ARG A 86 -14.06 -5.58 -6.89
C ARG A 86 -15.03 -4.66 -6.11
N GLU A 87 -16.20 -5.17 -5.78
CA GLU A 87 -17.23 -4.43 -5.05
C GLU A 87 -16.96 -4.39 -3.54
N THR A 88 -16.37 -5.46 -2.99
CA THR A 88 -16.30 -5.66 -1.54
C THR A 88 -14.93 -5.34 -0.93
N GLU A 89 -13.86 -5.36 -1.72
CA GLU A 89 -12.48 -5.24 -1.22
C GLU A 89 -11.87 -3.86 -1.49
N ASN A 90 -11.00 -3.43 -0.58
CA ASN A 90 -10.10 -2.29 -0.79
C ASN A 90 -8.65 -2.78 -0.97
N ASP A 91 -7.69 -1.87 -1.20
CA ASP A 91 -6.29 -2.25 -1.42
C ASP A 91 -5.69 -3.11 -0.31
N ALA A 92 -5.99 -2.81 0.96
CA ALA A 92 -5.43 -3.52 2.09
C ALA A 92 -6.04 -4.93 2.22
N SER A 93 -7.37 -5.04 2.12
CA SER A 93 -8.07 -6.30 2.24
C SER A 93 -7.86 -7.20 1.01
N PHE A 94 -7.74 -6.62 -0.19
CA PHE A 94 -7.37 -7.32 -1.41
C PHE A 94 -6.02 -8.04 -1.28
N ILE A 95 -4.99 -7.37 -0.79
CA ILE A 95 -3.68 -7.99 -0.52
C ILE A 95 -3.81 -9.09 0.53
N ARG A 96 -4.44 -8.77 1.66
CA ARG A 96 -4.54 -9.71 2.80
C ARG A 96 -5.28 -11.00 2.42
N ASN A 97 -6.32 -10.90 1.61
CA ASN A 97 -7.19 -12.02 1.30
C ASN A 97 -6.73 -12.80 0.05
N TYR A 98 -6.04 -12.16 -0.90
CA TYR A 98 -5.77 -12.74 -2.22
C TYR A 98 -4.30 -12.78 -2.65
N LEU A 99 -3.36 -12.15 -1.92
CA LEU A 99 -1.93 -12.41 -2.15
C LEU A 99 -1.54 -13.76 -1.53
N THR A 100 -1.39 -14.77 -2.39
CA THR A 100 -1.07 -16.14 -1.97
C THR A 100 0.44 -16.36 -1.86
N ARG A 101 0.81 -17.49 -1.25
CA ARG A 101 2.19 -17.94 -1.17
C ARG A 101 2.79 -18.14 -2.57
N GLU A 102 2.03 -18.77 -3.47
CA GLU A 102 2.47 -19.06 -4.84
C GLU A 102 2.77 -17.78 -5.61
N LEU A 103 1.95 -16.73 -5.42
CA LEU A 103 2.20 -15.42 -6.03
C LEU A 103 3.44 -14.73 -5.45
N VAL A 104 3.66 -14.82 -4.14
CA VAL A 104 4.86 -14.27 -3.50
C VAL A 104 6.13 -14.95 -4.04
N GLU A 105 6.09 -16.26 -4.23
CA GLU A 105 7.19 -17.05 -4.78
C GLU A 105 7.37 -16.78 -6.30
N GLU A 106 6.29 -16.73 -7.10
CA GLU A 106 6.33 -16.43 -8.54
C GLU A 106 6.94 -15.05 -8.82
N LEU A 107 6.61 -14.05 -7.98
CA LEU A 107 7.05 -12.67 -8.14
C LEU A 107 8.35 -12.34 -7.40
N ASP A 108 8.98 -13.33 -6.73
CA ASP A 108 10.16 -13.17 -5.87
C ASP A 108 10.04 -11.96 -4.94
N LEU A 109 8.92 -11.85 -4.22
CA LEU A 109 8.70 -10.76 -3.27
C LEU A 109 9.49 -11.03 -1.98
N TYR A 110 10.10 -9.98 -1.43
CA TYR A 110 10.85 -10.04 -0.18
C TYR A 110 10.91 -8.67 0.51
N LEU A 111 11.15 -8.67 1.82
CA LEU A 111 11.45 -7.44 2.55
C LEU A 111 12.95 -7.25 2.64
N TYR A 112 13.40 -6.02 2.41
CA TYR A 112 14.80 -5.65 2.50
C TYR A 112 14.96 -4.37 3.30
N GLN A 113 16.11 -4.23 3.97
CA GLN A 113 16.43 -3.05 4.76
C GLN A 113 17.91 -2.71 4.63
N LYS A 114 18.26 -1.47 4.95
CA LYS A 114 19.65 -1.03 4.96
C LYS A 114 20.29 -1.41 6.30
N VAL A 115 21.25 -2.32 6.27
CA VAL A 115 22.04 -2.74 7.44
C VAL A 115 23.43 -2.14 7.29
N GLY A 116 23.71 -1.10 8.07
CA GLY A 116 24.92 -0.27 7.89
C GLY A 116 24.88 0.48 6.56
N SER A 117 25.82 0.18 5.66
CA SER A 117 25.87 0.77 4.31
C SER A 117 25.20 -0.07 3.22
N GLU A 118 24.85 -1.33 3.50
CA GLU A 118 24.39 -2.30 2.51
C GLU A 118 22.90 -2.58 2.61
N TRP A 119 22.26 -2.85 1.47
CA TRP A 119 20.90 -3.39 1.44
C TRP A 119 20.93 -4.90 1.59
N ARG A 120 20.14 -5.43 2.52
CA ARG A 120 20.04 -6.88 2.75
C ARG A 120 18.58 -7.28 2.79
N VAL A 121 18.29 -8.44 2.21
CA VAL A 121 17.00 -9.13 2.38
C VAL A 121 16.91 -9.60 3.81
N VAL A 122 15.82 -9.24 4.49
CA VAL A 122 15.60 -9.55 5.91
C VAL A 122 14.43 -10.48 6.14
N GLU A 123 13.52 -10.60 5.18
CA GLU A 123 12.39 -11.51 5.28
C GLU A 123 11.98 -12.05 3.92
N LYS A 124 11.66 -13.34 3.88
CA LYS A 124 11.14 -14.07 2.71
C LYS A 124 9.85 -14.85 3.02
N ASP A 125 9.43 -14.89 4.28
CA ASP A 125 8.17 -15.52 4.66
C ASP A 125 6.97 -14.79 4.05
N TRP A 126 6.12 -15.55 3.36
CA TRP A 126 5.03 -14.98 2.56
C TRP A 126 3.96 -14.30 3.41
N GLU A 127 3.69 -14.80 4.63
CA GLU A 127 2.70 -14.19 5.53
C GLU A 127 3.20 -12.82 5.98
N LYS A 128 4.47 -12.73 6.39
CA LYS A 128 5.06 -11.45 6.79
C LYS A 128 5.15 -10.45 5.64
N ILE A 129 5.46 -10.91 4.42
CA ILE A 129 5.46 -10.06 3.23
C ILE A 129 4.04 -9.53 2.96
N ARG A 130 3.04 -10.41 2.93
CA ARG A 130 1.63 -10.05 2.73
C ARG A 130 1.15 -9.05 3.77
N ASP A 131 1.42 -9.33 5.04
CA ASP A 131 0.95 -8.49 6.14
C ASP A 131 1.62 -7.12 6.10
N LYS A 132 2.92 -7.05 5.77
CA LYS A 132 3.62 -5.77 5.59
C LYS A 132 3.09 -4.98 4.41
N LEU A 133 2.83 -5.64 3.28
CA LEU A 133 2.26 -4.99 2.09
C LEU A 133 0.82 -4.52 2.36
N SER A 134 0.00 -5.33 3.02
CA SER A 134 -1.37 -4.96 3.40
C SER A 134 -1.37 -3.77 4.37
N ALA A 135 -0.52 -3.80 5.40
CA ALA A 135 -0.38 -2.70 6.35
C ALA A 135 0.06 -1.39 5.68
N SER A 136 0.94 -1.45 4.68
CA SER A 136 1.33 -0.25 3.92
C SER A 136 0.21 0.40 3.10
N ARG A 137 -0.93 -0.28 2.95
CA ARG A 137 -2.13 0.23 2.26
C ARG A 137 -3.23 0.69 3.21
N VAL A 138 -3.10 0.42 4.51
CA VAL A 138 -3.99 0.99 5.52
C VAL A 138 -3.86 2.52 5.47
N ASN A 139 -4.99 3.22 5.39
CA ASN A 139 -5.04 4.68 5.18
C ASN A 139 -4.24 5.17 3.95
N GLY A 140 -4.10 4.31 2.93
CA GLY A 140 -3.28 4.61 1.75
C GLY A 140 -1.78 4.74 2.03
N GLY A 141 -1.32 4.27 3.20
CA GLY A 141 0.06 4.46 3.66
C GLY A 141 0.34 5.86 4.20
N TYR A 142 -0.69 6.71 4.37
CA TYR A 142 -0.56 8.04 4.94
C TYR A 142 -0.80 8.01 6.45
N PRO A 143 0.02 8.73 7.23
CA PRO A 143 -0.19 8.84 8.67
C PRO A 143 -1.48 9.59 8.98
N VAL A 144 -2.23 9.13 9.98
CA VAL A 144 -3.45 9.79 10.45
C VAL A 144 -3.09 10.82 11.50
N ILE A 145 -3.26 12.10 11.17
CA ILE A 145 -3.02 13.22 12.08
C ILE A 145 -4.36 13.83 12.50
N LEU A 146 -4.63 13.83 13.80
CA LEU A 146 -5.87 14.35 14.39
C LEU A 146 -5.59 15.68 15.09
N VAL A 147 -6.53 16.62 15.00
CA VAL A 147 -6.54 17.79 15.88
C VAL A 147 -7.08 17.34 17.25
N LYS A 148 -6.20 17.26 18.25
CA LYS A 148 -6.57 16.87 19.62
C LYS A 148 -7.03 18.07 20.44
N ASN A 149 -6.43 19.24 20.21
CA ASN A 149 -6.85 20.48 20.85
C ASN A 149 -6.48 21.70 19.97
N GLY A 150 -7.44 22.58 19.68
CA GLY A 150 -7.24 23.84 18.93
C GLY A 150 -7.01 25.07 19.81
N ASP A 151 -7.06 24.92 21.13
CA ASP A 151 -6.76 25.95 22.12
C ASP A 151 -5.88 25.36 23.23
N TYR A 152 -4.78 24.74 22.81
CA TYR A 152 -3.87 24.08 23.74
C TYR A 152 -3.27 25.11 24.70
N GLN A 153 -3.25 24.77 25.99
CA GLN A 153 -2.80 25.66 27.08
C GLN A 153 -3.54 27.00 27.15
N LEU A 154 -4.74 27.11 26.57
CA LEU A 154 -5.53 28.34 26.51
C LEU A 154 -4.80 29.51 25.82
N SER A 155 -3.87 29.19 24.91
CA SER A 155 -3.06 30.17 24.17
C SER A 155 -3.37 30.18 22.67
N GLY A 156 -4.40 29.46 22.21
CA GLY A 156 -4.73 29.27 20.79
C GLY A 156 -3.71 28.41 20.04
N GLU A 157 -2.85 27.68 20.75
CA GLU A 157 -1.86 26.78 20.16
C GLU A 157 -2.52 25.48 19.66
N LEU A 158 -1.98 24.92 18.57
CA LEU A 158 -2.54 23.72 17.96
C LEU A 158 -1.84 22.48 18.49
N TYR A 159 -2.61 21.56 19.05
CA TYR A 159 -2.14 20.24 19.45
C TYR A 159 -2.65 19.17 18.48
N LEU A 160 -1.71 18.58 17.76
CA LEU A 160 -1.91 17.48 16.83
C LEU A 160 -1.49 16.16 17.49
N HIS A 161 -2.21 15.11 17.16
CA HIS A 161 -1.90 13.75 17.58
C HIS A 161 -1.77 12.85 16.35
N HIS A 162 -0.61 12.23 16.19
CA HIS A 162 -0.45 11.13 15.24
C HIS A 162 -1.09 9.88 15.86
N ALA A 163 -2.19 9.41 15.27
CA ALA A 163 -2.78 8.13 15.61
C ALA A 163 -1.84 7.01 15.14
N TYR A 164 -0.90 6.66 15.99
CA TYR A 164 0.18 5.72 15.68
C TYR A 164 -0.37 4.29 15.53
N GLU A 165 -0.26 3.75 14.32
CA GLU A 165 -0.68 2.38 13.98
C GLU A 165 0.53 1.47 13.66
N GLY A 166 1.65 1.66 14.38
CA GLY A 166 2.87 0.85 14.20
C GLY A 166 3.85 1.39 13.16
N MET A 167 3.55 2.50 12.50
CA MET A 167 4.47 3.20 11.58
C MET A 167 4.84 4.56 12.14
N GLU A 168 6.14 4.80 12.33
CA GLU A 168 6.66 6.08 12.82
C GLU A 168 6.68 7.12 11.70
N LEU A 169 6.57 8.41 12.06
CA LEU A 169 6.77 9.49 11.09
C LEU A 169 8.25 9.64 10.78
N ASP A 170 8.59 9.94 9.53
CA ASP A 170 9.96 10.35 9.20
C ASP A 170 10.27 11.67 9.91
N VAL A 171 11.26 11.63 10.82
CA VAL A 171 11.61 12.77 11.66
C VAL A 171 12.01 13.98 10.82
N LYS A 172 12.82 13.80 9.77
CA LYS A 172 13.28 14.91 8.92
C LYS A 172 12.13 15.54 8.17
N TYR A 173 11.17 14.75 7.73
CA TYR A 173 9.98 15.22 7.05
C TYR A 173 9.03 15.95 8.00
N THR A 174 8.81 15.42 9.20
CA THR A 174 8.02 16.06 10.26
C THR A 174 8.59 17.43 10.63
N GLU A 175 9.90 17.50 10.85
CA GLU A 175 10.58 18.75 11.20
C GLU A 175 10.45 19.82 10.10
N LYS A 176 10.37 19.42 8.83
CA LYS A 176 10.12 20.32 7.70
C LYS A 176 8.64 20.67 7.49
N THR A 177 7.73 19.78 7.90
CA THR A 177 6.28 19.95 7.68
C THR A 177 5.63 20.89 8.69
N LEU A 178 6.00 20.81 9.97
CA LEU A 178 5.39 21.64 11.02
C LEU A 178 5.48 23.16 10.79
N PRO A 179 6.58 23.73 10.23
CA PRO A 179 6.63 25.14 9.85
C PRO A 179 5.54 25.57 8.86
N TYR A 180 5.12 24.69 7.94
CA TYR A 180 4.03 25.00 7.02
C TYR A 180 2.66 24.98 7.71
N ILE A 181 2.47 24.07 8.67
CA ILE A 181 1.25 24.05 9.49
C ILE A 181 1.17 25.32 10.35
N TYR A 182 2.28 25.73 10.96
CA TYR A 182 2.37 27.02 11.67
C TYR A 182 2.01 28.20 10.77
N ARG A 183 2.48 28.21 9.52
CA ARG A 183 2.14 29.28 8.57
C ARG A 183 0.63 29.38 8.32
N LEU A 184 -0.08 28.26 8.33
CA LEU A 184 -1.53 28.21 8.13
C LEU A 184 -2.30 28.56 9.41
N TRP A 185 -1.85 28.04 10.56
CA TRP A 185 -2.53 28.23 11.85
C TRP A 185 -2.23 29.59 12.51
N GLY A 186 -1.00 30.09 12.34
CA GLY A 186 -0.53 31.38 12.87
C GLY A 186 -0.02 31.36 14.31
N ARG A 187 -0.05 30.22 15.00
CA ARG A 187 0.40 30.03 16.39
C ARG A 187 1.23 28.74 16.53
N PRO A 188 1.99 28.58 17.64
CA PRO A 188 2.79 27.37 17.86
C PRO A 188 2.01 26.06 17.66
N ILE A 189 2.71 25.08 17.11
CA ILE A 189 2.17 23.76 16.77
C ILE A 189 2.89 22.70 17.60
N HIS A 190 2.12 21.81 18.21
CA HIS A 190 2.61 20.62 18.90
C HIS A 190 2.12 19.38 18.16
N LEU A 191 3.02 18.42 17.92
CA LEU A 191 2.67 17.13 17.33
C LEU A 191 3.17 16.01 18.23
N GLU A 192 2.24 15.30 18.86
CA GLU A 192 2.49 14.09 19.64
C GLU A 192 2.57 12.89 18.71
N THR A 193 3.66 12.12 18.79
CA THR A 193 3.88 10.91 17.99
C THR A 193 4.81 9.91 18.70
N VAL A 194 5.15 8.81 18.05
CA VAL A 194 6.05 7.77 18.56
C VAL A 194 7.33 7.75 17.71
N VAL A 195 8.48 7.74 18.37
CA VAL A 195 9.82 7.59 17.74
C VAL A 195 10.64 6.61 18.57
N GLU A 196 11.22 5.60 17.90
CA GLU A 196 11.92 4.48 18.54
C GLU A 196 11.09 3.83 19.66
N GLY A 197 9.78 3.66 19.43
CA GLY A 197 8.85 3.09 20.40
C GLY A 197 8.55 3.95 21.63
N ARG A 198 8.98 5.21 21.67
CA ARG A 198 8.71 6.15 22.78
C ARG A 198 7.85 7.33 22.31
N ALA A 199 6.97 7.80 23.17
CA ALA A 199 6.17 8.98 22.89
C ALA A 199 7.06 10.24 22.85
N VAL A 200 6.90 11.05 21.81
CA VAL A 200 7.65 12.27 21.55
C VAL A 200 6.69 13.38 21.16
N LEU A 201 6.89 14.55 21.75
CA LEU A 201 6.23 15.79 21.37
C LEU A 201 7.19 16.66 20.54
N PHE A 202 6.87 16.86 19.28
CA PHE A 202 7.48 17.90 18.45
C PHE A 202 6.77 19.22 18.71
N THR A 203 7.52 20.31 18.78
CA THR A 203 6.95 21.65 18.95
C THR A 203 7.70 22.65 18.08
N TYR A 204 6.94 23.39 17.27
CA TYR A 204 7.44 24.50 16.47
C TYR A 204 6.81 25.81 16.93
N ASP A 205 7.64 26.73 17.41
CA ASP A 205 7.22 28.01 18.02
C ASP A 205 7.19 29.19 17.05
N GLY A 206 7.36 28.93 15.74
CA GLY A 206 7.49 29.96 14.71
C GLY A 206 8.93 30.34 14.37
N LYS A 207 9.92 29.92 15.17
CA LYS A 207 11.35 30.19 14.94
C LYS A 207 12.20 28.92 14.97
N LYS A 208 11.94 28.04 15.94
CA LYS A 208 12.74 26.83 16.16
C LYS A 208 11.85 25.61 16.32
N MET A 209 12.42 24.48 15.92
CA MET A 209 11.88 23.16 16.22
C MET A 209 12.47 22.66 17.53
N SER A 210 11.65 22.04 18.37
CA SER A 210 12.07 21.34 19.58
C SER A 210 11.37 19.99 19.68
N ARG A 211 12.04 19.04 20.33
CA ARG A 211 11.51 17.69 20.58
C ARG A 211 11.68 17.33 22.04
N LYS A 212 10.65 16.75 22.65
CA LYS A 212 10.65 16.29 24.04
C LYS A 212 10.09 14.87 24.11
N PHE A 213 10.82 13.96 24.73
CA PHE A 213 10.28 12.65 25.10
C PHE A 213 9.27 12.82 26.25
N LEU A 214 8.13 12.16 26.12
CA LEU A 214 7.05 12.18 27.11
C LEU A 214 7.22 11.06 28.14
#